data_AF-A0A0C1JZ89-F1
#
_entry.id   AF-A0A0C1JZ89-F1
#
_cell.length_a   1.000
_cell.length_b   1.000
_cell.length_c   1.000
_cell.angle_alpha   90.00
_cell.angle_beta   90.00
_cell.angle_gamma   90.00
#
_symmetry.space_group_name_H-M   'P 1'
#
loop_
_entity.id
_entity.type
_entity.pdbx_description
1 polymer ?
#
loop_
_entity_poly.entity_id
_entity_poly.type
_entity_poly.pdbx_seq_one_letter_code
_entity_poly.pdbx_strand_id
1 'polypeptide(L)'
;MIPSSSTSSPLTIFCTSVPENIEDAVSGELMTRAVTLFPCGHTFNEDTVIQCLARNKLCPLDRMPVEKHAPNHTVRQLAEKAKSHPLVIRHG
;
A
#
# COMPACT_ATOMS: atom_id res chain seq x y z
N MET A 1 -8.00 12.86 -46.30
CA MET A 1 -7.75 13.78 -45.18
C MET A 1 -8.78 13.51 -44.09
N ILE A 2 -8.40 12.84 -42.99
CA ILE A 2 -8.51 13.24 -41.56
C ILE A 2 -7.67 12.21 -40.78
N PRO A 3 -6.70 12.56 -39.91
CA PRO A 3 -6.09 11.62 -38.98
C PRO A 3 -6.88 11.64 -37.66
N SER A 4 -7.48 10.52 -37.27
CA SER A 4 -8.08 10.40 -35.94
C SER A 4 -7.01 10.09 -34.92
N SER A 5 -6.35 11.15 -34.46
CA SER A 5 -5.67 11.17 -33.17
C SER A 5 -6.75 11.12 -32.09
N SER A 6 -6.81 10.03 -31.33
CA SER A 6 -7.53 10.01 -30.05
C SER A 6 -6.76 9.13 -29.09
N THR A 7 -5.79 9.80 -28.47
CA THR A 7 -5.42 9.70 -27.06
C THR A 7 -5.54 8.31 -26.46
N SER A 8 -4.40 7.62 -26.46
CA SER A 8 -3.98 6.69 -25.41
C SER A 8 -4.40 7.25 -24.04
N SER A 9 -5.52 6.77 -23.54
CA SER A 9 -5.74 6.69 -22.11
C SER A 9 -5.08 5.38 -21.71
N PRO A 10 -3.97 5.38 -20.94
CA PRO A 10 -3.77 4.22 -20.10
C PRO A 10 -5.01 4.22 -19.19
N LEU A 11 -5.96 3.35 -19.49
CA LEU A 11 -6.78 2.76 -18.46
C LEU A 11 -5.74 2.09 -17.55
N THR A 12 -5.18 2.87 -16.63
CA THR A 12 -4.58 2.35 -15.42
C THR A 12 -5.74 1.62 -14.80
N ILE A 13 -5.83 0.34 -15.15
CA ILE A 13 -6.24 -0.71 -14.27
C ILE A 13 -5.42 -0.42 -13.03
N PHE A 14 -5.97 0.42 -12.15
CA PHE A 14 -5.66 0.41 -10.75
C PHE A 14 -6.12 -0.97 -10.34
N CYS A 15 -5.25 -1.94 -10.63
CA CYS A 15 -5.16 -3.16 -9.92
C CYS A 15 -4.85 -2.65 -8.52
N THR A 16 -5.89 -2.35 -7.77
CA THR A 16 -5.93 -2.58 -6.34
C THR A 16 -5.58 -4.05 -6.21
N SER A 17 -4.28 -4.38 -6.36
CA SER A 17 -3.74 -5.60 -5.83
C SER A 17 -4.03 -5.44 -4.36
N VAL A 18 -5.14 -6.04 -3.93
CA VAL A 18 -5.35 -6.44 -2.56
C VAL A 18 -4.00 -7.04 -2.19
N PRO A 19 -3.22 -6.39 -1.31
CA PRO A 19 -1.90 -6.89 -1.07
C PRO A 19 -2.15 -8.20 -0.30
N GLU A 20 -2.00 -9.31 -1.00
CA GLU A 20 -1.83 -10.64 -0.41
C GLU A 20 -0.63 -10.63 0.55
N ASN A 21 0.21 -9.60 0.42
CA ASN A 21 1.23 -9.14 1.34
C ASN A 21 0.65 -8.19 2.43
N ILE A 22 0.32 -8.72 3.61
CA ILE A 22 -0.01 -7.94 4.83
C ILE A 22 1.24 -7.40 5.54
N GLU A 23 2.40 -7.42 4.90
CA GLU A 23 3.70 -6.98 5.42
C GLU A 23 4.14 -5.67 4.76
N ASP A 24 4.66 -4.75 5.57
CA ASP A 24 5.14 -3.46 5.12
C ASP A 24 6.32 -3.62 4.16
N ALA A 25 6.21 -3.08 2.95
CA ALA A 25 7.25 -3.24 1.94
C ALA A 25 8.57 -2.52 2.28
N VAL A 26 8.57 -1.62 3.28
CA VAL A 26 9.76 -0.87 3.70
C VAL A 26 10.41 -1.52 4.93
N SER A 27 9.60 -1.85 5.94
CA SER A 27 10.06 -2.40 7.22
C SER A 27 10.08 -3.93 7.25
N GLY A 28 9.33 -4.60 6.38
CA GLY A 28 9.13 -6.05 6.40
C GLY A 28 8.26 -6.55 7.57
N GLU A 29 7.59 -5.65 8.28
CA GLU A 29 6.76 -5.99 9.45
C GLU A 29 5.28 -6.10 9.08
N LEU A 30 4.54 -6.97 9.79
CA LEU A 30 3.09 -7.03 9.65
C LEU A 30 2.43 -5.66 9.88
N MET A 31 1.57 -5.25 8.95
CA MET A 31 0.88 -3.96 8.94
C MET A 31 -0.25 -3.87 10.01
N THR A 32 0.07 -4.13 11.26
CA THR A 32 -0.86 -4.05 12.42
C THR A 32 -1.36 -2.63 12.65
N ARG A 33 -0.61 -1.61 12.18
CA ARG A 33 -1.01 -0.20 12.15
C ARG A 33 -1.08 0.32 10.71
N ALA A 34 -1.71 -0.43 9.81
CA ALA A 34 -1.85 -0.04 8.42
C ALA A 34 -2.47 1.36 8.20
N VAL A 35 -1.86 2.14 7.33
CA VAL A 35 -2.29 3.47 6.87
C VAL A 35 -2.14 3.53 5.35
N THR A 36 -3.22 3.90 4.68
CA THR A 36 -3.25 4.08 3.22
C THR A 36 -2.96 5.52 2.84
N LEU A 37 -2.08 5.71 1.86
CA LEU A 37 -1.70 6.98 1.29
C LEU A 37 -2.58 7.32 0.07
N PHE A 38 -2.92 8.59 -0.09
CA PHE A 38 -3.68 9.12 -1.22
C PHE A 38 -2.89 10.22 -1.93
N PRO A 39 -2.93 10.27 -3.28
CA PRO A 39 -3.82 9.52 -4.18
C PRO A 39 -3.29 8.15 -4.66
N CYS A 40 -2.08 7.73 -4.26
CA CYS A 40 -1.46 6.51 -4.80
C CYS A 40 -2.16 5.19 -4.38
N GLY A 41 -2.85 5.15 -3.23
CA GLY A 41 -3.56 3.97 -2.74
C GLY A 41 -2.69 2.94 -2.03
N HIS A 42 -1.39 3.20 -1.87
CA HIS A 42 -0.48 2.29 -1.19
C HIS A 42 -0.68 2.30 0.33
N THR A 43 -0.61 1.12 0.93
CA THR A 43 -0.78 0.93 2.37
C THR A 43 0.55 0.54 2.99
N PHE A 44 0.89 1.18 4.10
CA PHE A 44 2.12 0.95 4.85
C PHE A 44 1.82 0.96 6.35
N ASN A 45 2.79 0.57 7.16
CA ASN A 45 2.70 0.76 8.60
C ASN A 45 2.74 2.25 8.96
N GLU A 46 2.05 2.64 10.02
CA GLU A 46 1.95 4.04 10.45
C GLU A 46 3.33 4.68 10.66
N ASP A 47 4.26 3.95 11.27
CA ASP A 47 5.63 4.39 11.50
C ASP A 47 6.39 4.68 10.18
N THR A 48 6.23 3.80 9.19
CA THR A 48 6.75 3.99 7.82
C THR A 48 6.14 5.24 7.17
N VAL A 49 4.84 5.46 7.32
CA VAL A 49 4.16 6.66 6.80
C VAL A 49 4.68 7.92 7.48
N ILE A 50 4.83 7.91 8.81
CA ILE A 50 5.37 9.06 9.56
C ILE A 50 6.78 9.39 9.07
N GLN A 51 7.64 8.39 8.92
CA GLN A 51 9.02 8.60 8.43
C GLN A 51 9.05 9.14 6.99
N CYS A 52 8.17 8.61 6.13
CA CYS A 52 7.98 9.07 4.76
C CYS A 52 7.55 10.55 4.72
N LEU A 53 6.57 10.93 5.54
CA LEU A 53 6.07 12.29 5.65
C LEU A 53 7.10 13.27 6.21
N ALA A 54 7.94 12.82 7.15
CA ALA A 54 9.01 13.63 7.72
C ALA A 54 10.14 13.87 6.73
N ARG A 55 10.42 12.91 5.84
CA ARG A 55 11.56 12.97 4.92
C ARG A 55 11.26 13.81 3.67
N ASN A 56 10.31 13.36 2.85
CA ASN A 56 10.02 14.00 1.55
C ASN A 56 8.51 14.07 1.23
N LYS A 57 7.63 13.50 2.07
CA LYS A 57 6.18 13.35 1.78
C LYS A 57 5.88 12.68 0.43
N LEU A 58 6.72 11.72 0.04
CA LEU A 58 6.56 10.95 -1.20
C LEU A 58 6.40 9.47 -0.88
N CYS A 59 5.40 8.82 -1.47
CA CYS A 59 5.19 7.37 -1.38
C CYS A 59 6.52 6.61 -1.64
N PRO A 60 6.93 5.68 -0.77
CA PRO A 60 8.21 4.99 -0.94
C PRO A 60 8.26 4.06 -2.16
N LEU A 61 7.09 3.62 -2.67
CA LEU A 61 7.00 2.76 -3.86
C LEU A 61 7.04 3.57 -5.17
N ASP A 62 6.07 4.45 -5.40
CA ASP A 62 5.95 5.17 -6.68
C ASP A 62 6.51 6.59 -6.65
N ARG A 63 7.00 7.05 -5.50
CA ARG A 63 7.47 8.43 -5.28
C ARG A 63 6.41 9.50 -5.54
N MET A 64 5.14 9.10 -5.55
CA MET A 64 3.99 9.99 -5.68
C MET A 64 3.84 10.88 -4.43
N PRO A 65 3.52 12.17 -4.57
CA PRO A 65 3.29 13.05 -3.43
C PRO A 65 2.10 12.57 -2.60
N VAL A 66 2.28 12.56 -1.28
CA VAL A 66 1.23 12.20 -0.32
C VAL A 66 0.43 13.45 0.01
N GLU A 67 -0.79 13.51 -0.47
CA GLU A 67 -1.72 14.59 -0.13
C GLU A 67 -2.48 14.31 1.16
N LYS A 68 -2.90 13.05 1.33
CA LYS A 68 -3.68 12.60 2.49
C LYS A 68 -3.26 11.19 2.87
N HIS A 69 -3.47 10.85 4.13
CA HIS A 69 -3.28 9.49 4.64
C HIS A 69 -4.42 9.14 5.60
N ALA A 70 -4.91 7.91 5.54
CA ALA A 70 -6.01 7.44 6.38
C ALA A 70 -5.74 6.03 6.89
N PRO A 71 -6.16 5.69 8.13
CA PRO A 71 -5.98 4.35 8.66
C PRO A 71 -6.79 3.32 7.85
N ASN A 72 -6.18 2.17 7.58
CA ASN A 72 -6.82 1.06 6.87
C ASN A 72 -7.20 -0.06 7.85
N HIS A 73 -8.42 0.00 8.37
CA HIS A 73 -8.89 -0.96 9.37
C HIS A 73 -8.96 -2.41 8.86
N THR A 74 -9.23 -2.61 7.57
CA THR A 74 -9.28 -3.94 6.97
C THR A 74 -7.90 -4.61 7.02
N VAL A 75 -6.86 -3.91 6.58
CA VAL A 75 -5.48 -4.44 6.62
C VAL A 75 -5.00 -4.63 8.06
N ARG A 76 -5.34 -3.69 8.97
CA ARG A 76 -5.04 -3.85 10.40
C ARG A 76 -5.62 -5.15 10.96
N GLN A 77 -6.90 -5.44 10.69
CA GLN A 77 -7.53 -6.68 11.16
C GLN A 77 -6.93 -7.94 10.54
N LEU A 78 -6.58 -7.90 9.25
CA LEU A 78 -5.90 -9.01 8.58
C LEU A 78 -4.52 -9.29 9.18
N ALA A 79 -3.72 -8.23 9.38
CA ALA A 79 -2.40 -8.32 9.99
C ALA A 79 -2.47 -8.85 11.44
N GLU A 80 -3.41 -8.37 12.24
CA GLU A 80 -3.63 -8.86 13.61
C GLU A 80 -4.03 -10.34 13.65
N LYS A 81 -4.90 -10.76 12.73
CA LYS A 81 -5.30 -12.17 12.61
C LYS A 81 -4.12 -13.07 12.24
N ALA A 82 -3.26 -12.63 11.32
CA ALA A 82 -2.06 -13.35 10.93
C ALA A 82 -0.99 -13.37 12.03
N LYS A 83 -0.86 -12.28 12.80
CA LYS A 83 0.02 -12.24 13.97
C LYS A 83 -0.42 -13.22 15.06
N SER A 84 -1.73 -13.39 15.23
CA SER A 84 -2.32 -14.29 16.23
C SER A 84 -2.31 -15.76 15.79
N HIS A 85 -2.34 -16.01 14.48
CA HIS A 85 -2.12 -17.33 13.88
C HIS A 85 -0.87 -17.28 13.02
N PRO A 86 0.34 -17.26 13.62
CA PRO A 86 1.55 -17.47 12.85
C PRO A 86 1.33 -18.80 12.14
N LEU A 87 1.37 -18.80 10.81
CA LEU A 87 1.24 -20.01 10.01
C LEU A 87 2.32 -20.97 10.50
N VAL A 88 1.95 -21.90 11.37
CA VAL A 88 2.81 -22.99 11.80
C VAL A 88 2.89 -23.87 10.56
N ILE A 89 3.87 -23.59 9.71
CA ILE A 89 4.28 -24.51 8.66
C ILE A 89 4.85 -25.71 9.42
N ARG A 90 3.97 -26.66 9.75
CA ARG A 90 4.38 -28.01 10.11
C ARG A 90 5.03 -28.59 8.85
N HIS A 91 6.34 -28.45 8.75
CA HIS A 91 7.15 -29.33 7.94
C HIS A 91 6.90 -30.75 8.46
N GLY A 92 6.21 -31.55 7.65
CA GLY A 92 6.13 -33.00 7.77
C GLY A 92 7.16 -33.63 6.85
#